data_AF-A0A9E3P272-F1
#
_entry.id   AF-A0A9E3P272-F1
#
_cell.length_a   1.000
_cell.length_b   1.000
_cell.length_c   1.000
_cell.angle_alpha   90.00
_cell.angle_beta   90.00
_cell.angle_gamma   90.00
#
_symmetry.space_group_name_H-M   'P 1'
#
loop_
_entity.id
_entity.type
_entity.pdbx_description
1 polymer ?
#
loop_
_entity_poly.entity_id
_entity_poly.type
_entity_poly.pdbx_seq_one_letter_code
_entity_poly.pdbx_strand_id
1 'polypeptide(L)'
;MGTSFRFAWATSMLLLGSGCEGVNEGPATLGPRPPPEAGPALSAAYVAQCARCHGERGEGTTITFPRLPGRARDEGSFIARVRGGGGPMPAFDESLISDADLKSDFAVLLQLNP
;
A
#
# COMPACT_ATOMS: atom_id res chain seq x y z
N MET A 1 75.42 -10.76 2.80
CA MET A 1 74.99 -10.49 1.41
C MET A 1 73.47 -10.32 1.47
N GLY A 2 72.91 -9.12 1.58
CA GLY A 2 72.64 -8.18 0.46
C GLY A 2 71.37 -8.67 -0.29
N THR A 3 70.29 -7.93 -0.51
CA THR A 3 69.98 -6.50 -0.46
C THR A 3 68.46 -6.32 -0.49
N SER A 4 67.98 -5.26 0.14
CA SER A 4 66.64 -4.70 0.04
C SER A 4 66.23 -4.38 -1.40
N PHE A 5 64.95 -4.51 -1.74
CA PHE A 5 64.32 -3.74 -2.83
C PHE A 5 63.02 -3.11 -2.35
N ARG A 6 63.01 -1.78 -2.30
CA ARG A 6 61.82 -0.94 -2.24
C ARG A 6 61.44 -0.60 -3.68
N PHE A 7 60.16 -0.74 -4.03
CA PHE A 7 59.56 0.03 -5.12
C PHE A 7 58.24 0.62 -4.66
N ALA A 8 58.15 1.92 -4.89
CA ALA A 8 57.02 2.78 -4.58
C ALA A 8 56.09 2.88 -5.80
N TRP A 9 55.04 3.70 -5.64
CA TRP A 9 54.09 4.19 -6.66
C TRP A 9 52.91 3.21 -6.87
N ALA A 10 51.64 3.60 -6.96
CA ALA A 10 51.04 4.90 -7.22
C ALA A 10 49.62 4.97 -6.64
N THR A 11 49.22 6.20 -6.36
CA THR A 11 47.87 6.72 -6.16
C THR A 11 46.79 6.08 -7.06
N SER A 12 45.63 5.77 -6.48
CA SER A 12 44.37 5.73 -7.21
C SER A 12 43.31 6.50 -6.43
N MET A 13 43.01 7.69 -6.95
CA MET A 13 41.89 8.53 -6.58
C MET A 13 40.59 7.78 -6.90
N LEU A 14 39.76 7.53 -5.89
CA LEU A 14 38.36 7.16 -6.08
C LEU A 14 37.56 8.42 -6.44
N LEU A 15 37.15 8.57 -7.69
CA LEU A 15 36.02 9.41 -8.08
C LEU A 15 35.36 8.87 -9.36
N LEU A 16 34.04 9.07 -9.42
CA LEU A 16 33.10 8.93 -10.56
C LEU A 16 32.58 7.50 -10.83
N GLY A 17 31.26 7.23 -10.96
CA GLY A 17 30.04 8.05 -10.98
C GLY A 17 28.83 7.15 -10.65
N SER A 18 27.79 7.65 -9.98
CA SER A 18 26.53 8.09 -10.58
C SER A 18 26.03 7.24 -11.76
N GLY A 19 24.96 6.47 -11.52
CA GLY A 19 24.17 5.84 -12.56
C GLY A 19 23.24 4.73 -12.05
N CYS A 20 22.14 5.08 -11.38
CA CYS A 20 20.91 4.30 -11.54
C CYS A 20 20.08 5.07 -12.56
N GLU A 21 20.02 4.48 -13.74
CA GLU A 21 19.48 5.06 -14.96
C GLU A 21 17.96 5.28 -14.84
N GLY A 22 17.51 6.33 -15.52
CA GLY A 22 16.17 6.87 -15.40
C GLY A 22 15.06 5.88 -15.72
N VAL A 23 14.07 5.86 -14.83
CA VAL A 23 12.76 5.33 -15.16
C VAL A 23 12.08 6.28 -16.14
N ASN A 24 11.62 5.68 -17.23
CA ASN A 24 10.87 6.30 -18.29
C ASN A 24 9.39 6.31 -17.91
N GLU A 25 8.98 7.16 -16.97
CA GLU A 25 7.56 7.47 -16.84
C GLU A 25 7.11 8.31 -18.04
N GLY A 26 6.56 7.63 -19.05
CA GLY A 26 5.54 8.25 -19.90
C GLY A 26 4.41 8.83 -19.05
N PRO A 27 3.60 9.77 -19.56
CA PRO A 27 2.59 10.45 -18.76
C PRO A 27 1.45 9.50 -18.40
N ALA A 28 1.66 8.66 -17.39
CA ALA A 28 0.57 8.17 -16.57
C ALA A 28 0.07 9.38 -15.81
N THR A 29 -1.12 9.87 -16.17
CA THR A 29 -1.89 10.79 -15.35
C THR A 29 -2.26 10.08 -14.05
N LEU A 30 -1.28 9.97 -13.16
CA LEU A 30 -1.47 9.56 -11.79
C LEU A 30 -2.20 10.72 -11.12
N GLY A 31 -3.38 10.44 -10.58
CA GLY A 31 -4.02 11.34 -9.63
C GLY A 31 -3.06 11.69 -8.48
N PRO A 32 -3.42 12.66 -7.62
CA PRO A 32 -2.52 13.16 -6.58
C PRO A 32 -1.91 12.00 -5.77
N ARG A 33 -0.60 11.77 -5.91
CA ARG A 33 0.15 10.91 -4.99
C ARG A 33 0.05 11.59 -3.62
N PRO A 34 -0.54 10.95 -2.59
CA PRO A 34 -0.56 11.56 -1.26
C PRO A 34 0.88 11.83 -0.80
N PRO A 35 1.11 12.92 -0.05
CA PRO A 35 2.44 13.34 0.37
C PRO A 35 3.15 12.22 1.15
N PRO A 36 4.49 12.16 1.11
CA PRO A 36 5.29 11.05 1.64
C PRO A 36 5.23 10.83 3.16
N GLU A 37 4.31 11.48 3.89
CA GLU A 37 4.12 11.32 5.35
C GLU A 37 2.65 11.12 5.76
N ALA A 38 1.73 10.83 4.83
CA ALA A 38 0.43 10.31 5.22
C ALA A 38 0.59 8.84 5.65
N GLY A 39 0.23 8.51 6.89
CA GLY A 39 0.17 7.13 7.36
C GLY A 39 -0.72 6.25 6.47
N PRO A 40 -0.79 4.93 6.71
CA PRO A 40 -1.55 4.02 5.86
C PRO A 40 -3.01 4.49 5.74
N ALA A 41 -3.41 4.80 4.50
CA ALA A 41 -4.68 5.43 4.18
C ALA A 41 -5.51 4.49 3.31
N LEU A 42 -6.82 4.45 3.59
CA LEU A 42 -7.79 3.71 2.80
C LEU A 42 -8.10 4.49 1.50
N SER A 43 -8.49 3.75 0.47
CA SER A 43 -8.78 4.26 -0.86
C SER A 43 -9.93 5.29 -0.84
N ALA A 44 -9.95 6.17 -1.83
CA ALA A 44 -11.08 7.10 -1.98
C ALA A 44 -12.41 6.35 -2.17
N ALA A 45 -12.38 5.19 -2.84
CA ALA A 45 -13.55 4.33 -3.00
C ALA A 45 -14.04 3.78 -1.66
N TYR A 46 -13.13 3.35 -0.77
CA TYR A 46 -13.49 2.96 0.60
C TYR A 46 -14.19 4.10 1.33
N VAL A 47 -13.64 5.31 1.28
CA VAL A 47 -14.24 6.47 1.97
C VAL A 47 -15.64 6.75 1.45
N ALA A 48 -15.86 6.66 0.14
CA ALA A 48 -17.16 6.89 -0.48
C ALA A 48 -18.21 5.80 -0.16
N GLN A 49 -17.79 4.53 -0.17
CA GLN A 49 -18.70 3.39 -0.14
C GLN A 49 -18.85 2.76 1.26
N CYS A 50 -17.78 2.74 2.04
CA CYS A 50 -17.65 1.90 3.24
C CYS A 50 -17.70 2.71 4.54
N ALA A 51 -17.05 3.88 4.56
CA ALA A 51 -16.78 4.62 5.79
C ALA A 51 -18.04 5.07 6.53
N ARG A 52 -19.14 5.32 5.82
CA ARG A 52 -20.42 5.72 6.43
C ARG A 52 -20.99 4.66 7.39
N CYS A 53 -20.68 3.39 7.18
CA CYS A 53 -21.10 2.30 8.05
C CYS A 53 -19.93 1.80 8.91
N HIS A 54 -18.76 1.61 8.31
CA HIS A 54 -17.62 0.96 8.96
C HIS A 54 -16.63 1.93 9.61
N GLY A 55 -16.83 3.25 9.52
CA GLY A 55 -15.92 4.27 10.02
C GLY A 55 -14.80 4.61 9.02
N GLU A 56 -14.19 5.78 9.17
CA GLU A 56 -13.17 6.28 8.22
C GLU A 56 -11.90 5.44 8.20
N ARG A 57 -11.64 4.69 9.27
CA ARG A 57 -10.48 3.80 9.45
C ARG A 57 -10.90 2.35 9.60
N GLY A 58 -12.16 2.03 9.33
CA GLY A 58 -12.71 0.69 9.54
C GLY A 58 -12.86 0.32 11.02
N GLU A 59 -12.89 1.28 11.93
CA GLU A 59 -13.02 1.09 13.38
C GLU A 59 -14.36 0.47 13.79
N GLY A 60 -15.36 0.51 12.92
CA GLY A 60 -16.73 0.08 13.17
C GLY A 60 -17.51 1.12 13.97
N THR A 61 -18.82 1.19 13.72
CA THR A 61 -19.70 2.16 14.40
C THR A 61 -20.66 1.50 15.39
N THR A 62 -21.04 0.25 15.13
CA THR A 62 -21.97 -0.53 15.96
C THR A 62 -21.69 -2.03 15.81
N ILE A 63 -22.39 -2.88 16.56
CA ILE A 63 -22.36 -4.34 16.35
C ILE A 63 -22.83 -4.72 14.94
N THR A 64 -23.81 -3.99 14.39
CA THR A 64 -24.34 -4.22 13.04
C THR A 64 -23.36 -3.80 11.94
N PHE A 65 -22.56 -2.76 12.20
CA PHE A 65 -21.50 -2.28 11.30
C PHE A 65 -20.13 -2.44 11.98
N PRO A 66 -19.63 -3.69 12.02
CA PRO A 66 -18.48 -4.04 12.83
C PRO A 66 -17.19 -3.42 12.28
N ARG A 67 -16.16 -3.43 13.14
CA ARG A 67 -14.77 -3.14 12.77
C ARG A 67 -14.32 -4.02 11.60
N LEU A 68 -13.65 -3.44 10.61
CA LEU A 68 -13.03 -4.13 9.49
C LEU A 68 -11.56 -4.46 9.79
N PRO A 69 -11.00 -5.56 9.23
CA PRO A 69 -11.62 -6.48 8.26
C PRO A 69 -12.57 -7.51 8.91
N GLY A 70 -12.85 -7.36 10.21
CA GLY A 70 -13.88 -8.10 10.91
C GLY A 70 -13.54 -9.59 11.02
N ARG A 71 -14.40 -10.45 10.45
CA ARG A 71 -14.20 -11.90 10.48
C ARG A 71 -13.43 -12.46 9.29
N ALA A 72 -13.08 -11.66 8.29
CA ALA A 72 -12.24 -12.12 7.18
C ALA A 72 -10.94 -12.71 7.73
N ARG A 73 -10.53 -13.87 7.21
CA ARG A 73 -9.32 -14.58 7.63
C ARG A 73 -8.13 -14.25 6.72
N ASP A 74 -8.44 -13.86 5.49
CA ASP A 74 -7.51 -13.55 4.41
C ASP A 74 -8.15 -12.56 3.42
N GLU A 75 -7.32 -12.02 2.52
CA GLU A 75 -7.70 -11.07 1.47
C GLU A 75 -8.85 -11.57 0.59
N GLY A 76 -8.80 -12.85 0.17
CA GLY A 76 -9.82 -13.44 -0.68
C GLY A 76 -11.17 -13.52 0.04
N SER A 77 -11.17 -13.92 1.30
CA SER A 77 -12.40 -13.95 2.12
C SER A 77 -12.99 -12.55 2.36
N PHE A 78 -12.14 -11.51 2.43
CA PHE A 78 -12.58 -10.12 2.54
C PHE A 78 -13.25 -9.64 1.26
N ILE A 79 -12.60 -9.83 0.10
CA ILE A 79 -13.16 -9.47 -1.20
C ILE A 79 -14.47 -10.22 -1.43
N ALA A 80 -14.50 -11.53 -1.19
CA ALA A 80 -15.71 -12.34 -1.35
C ALA A 80 -16.86 -11.82 -0.49
N ARG A 81 -16.60 -11.36 0.74
CA ARG A 81 -17.62 -10.76 1.60
C ARG A 81 -18.13 -9.42 1.05
N VAL A 82 -17.25 -8.58 0.49
CA VAL A 82 -17.65 -7.29 -0.12
C VAL A 82 -18.47 -7.50 -1.39
N ARG A 83 -18.05 -8.45 -2.24
CA ARG A 83 -18.78 -8.80 -3.48
C ARG A 83 -20.11 -9.48 -3.20
N GLY A 84 -20.18 -10.32 -2.17
CA GLY A 84 -21.42 -11.01 -1.78
C GLY A 84 -22.35 -10.19 -0.89
N GLY A 85 -21.83 -9.18 -0.19
CA GLY A 85 -22.55 -8.47 0.86
C GLY A 85 -23.04 -9.40 1.99
N GLY A 86 -24.02 -8.93 2.76
CA GLY A 86 -24.92 -9.77 3.57
C GLY A 86 -25.47 -9.07 4.81
N GLY A 87 -26.70 -9.44 5.19
CA GLY A 87 -27.48 -8.67 6.16
C GLY A 87 -27.79 -7.29 5.58
N PRO A 88 -27.54 -6.19 6.32
CA PRO A 88 -27.73 -4.83 5.80
C PRO A 88 -26.59 -4.33 4.92
N MET A 89 -25.49 -5.08 4.81
CA MET A 89 -24.37 -4.72 3.94
C MET A 89 -24.72 -5.12 2.49
N PRO A 90 -24.86 -4.16 1.55
CA PRO A 90 -25.13 -4.48 0.15
C PRO A 90 -23.92 -5.18 -0.49
N ALA A 91 -24.15 -5.81 -1.65
CA ALA A 91 -23.07 -6.26 -2.52
C ALA A 91 -22.46 -5.05 -3.25
N PHE A 92 -21.13 -5.02 -3.37
CA PHE A 92 -20.42 -3.99 -4.13
C PHE A 92 -19.70 -4.63 -5.31
N ASP A 93 -20.02 -4.20 -6.52
CA ASP A 93 -19.37 -4.69 -7.74
C ASP A 93 -18.12 -3.87 -8.10
N GLU A 94 -17.42 -4.34 -9.13
CA GLU A 94 -16.15 -3.80 -9.61
C GLU A 94 -16.24 -2.33 -10.07
N SER A 95 -17.43 -1.86 -10.43
CA SER A 95 -17.64 -0.47 -10.87
C SER A 95 -17.66 0.53 -9.71
N LEU A 96 -17.96 0.07 -8.49
CA LEU A 96 -17.99 0.91 -7.28
C LEU A 96 -16.65 0.93 -6.57
N ILE A 97 -15.96 -0.22 -6.56
CA ILE A 97 -14.63 -0.38 -5.98
C ILE A 97 -13.92 -1.54 -6.67
N SER A 98 -12.67 -1.32 -7.09
CA SER A 98 -11.89 -2.35 -7.77
C SER A 98 -11.33 -3.37 -6.78
N ASP A 99 -11.05 -4.59 -7.23
CA ASP A 99 -10.35 -5.59 -6.44
C ASP A 99 -8.97 -5.08 -6.03
N ALA A 100 -8.30 -4.29 -6.88
CA ALA A 100 -7.01 -3.69 -6.52
C ALA A 100 -7.12 -2.75 -5.31
N ASP A 101 -8.16 -1.92 -5.27
CA ASP A 101 -8.44 -1.05 -4.12
C ASP A 101 -8.80 -1.89 -2.89
N LEU A 102 -9.67 -2.91 -3.02
CA LEU A 102 -10.02 -3.78 -1.90
C LEU A 102 -8.82 -4.51 -1.31
N LYS A 103 -7.86 -4.93 -2.14
CA LYS A 103 -6.61 -5.55 -1.69
C LYS A 103 -5.74 -4.57 -0.93
N SER A 104 -5.55 -3.37 -1.49
CA SER A 104 -4.80 -2.29 -0.84
C SER A 104 -5.43 -1.92 0.51
N ASP A 105 -6.76 -1.76 0.54
CA ASP A 105 -7.51 -1.42 1.73
C ASP A 105 -7.45 -2.52 2.78
N PHE A 106 -7.55 -3.79 2.38
CA PHE A 106 -7.39 -4.91 3.30
C PHE A 106 -6.02 -4.87 4.00
N ALA A 107 -4.93 -4.65 3.26
CA ALA A 107 -3.59 -4.54 3.82
C ALA A 107 -3.46 -3.35 4.79
N VAL A 108 -4.11 -2.23 4.51
CA VAL A 108 -4.17 -1.06 5.40
C VAL A 108 -5.01 -1.36 6.65
N LEU A 109 -6.18 -1.98 6.50
CA LEU A 109 -7.07 -2.34 7.60
C LEU A 109 -6.40 -3.27 8.61
N LEU A 110 -5.54 -4.18 8.17
CA LEU A 110 -4.73 -5.03 9.07
C LEU A 110 -3.77 -4.21 9.94
N GLN A 111 -3.27 -3.07 9.45
CA GLN A 111 -2.39 -2.18 10.21
C GLN A 111 -3.18 -1.27 11.15
N LEU A 112 -4.35 -0.80 10.70
CA LEU A 112 -5.20 0.11 11.47
C LEU A 112 -5.95 -0.60 12.60
N ASN A 113 -6.29 -1.87 12.39
CA ASN A 113 -7.19 -2.65 13.25
C ASN A 113 -6.58 -4.02 13.61
N PRO A 114 -5.47 -4.07 14.36
CA PRO A 114 -4.87 -5.32 14.81
C PRO A 114 -5.78 -6.13 15.74
#